data_AF-A0A662CFR6-F1
#
_entry.id   AF-A0A662CFR6-F1
#
_cell.length_a   1.000
_cell.length_b   1.000
_cell.length_c   1.000
_cell.angle_alpha   90.00
_cell.angle_beta   90.00
_cell.angle_gamma   90.00
#
_symmetry.space_group_name_H-M   'P 1'
#
loop_
_entity.id
_entity.type
_entity.pdbx_description
1 polymer ?
#
loop_
_entity_poly.entity_id
_entity_poly.type
_entity_poly.pdbx_seq_one_letter_code
_entity_poly.pdbx_strand_id
1 'polypeptide(L)'
;AGIIGWPPYELEITNNIVEGKNEISVIVYGSLKNLLGPHHNVRDRGIVTPWSFKYAPEKQPAGLDYDLDGYGLLDEFQVFEMK
;
A
#
# COMPACT_ATOMS: atom_id res chain seq x y z
N ALA A 1 12.72 13.56 5.77
CA ALA A 1 11.57 12.98 5.07
C ALA A 1 12.08 11.99 4.03
N GLY A 2 11.36 10.90 3.77
CA GLY A 2 11.87 9.71 3.09
C GLY A 2 10.74 8.72 2.74
N ILE A 3 11.11 7.48 2.43
CA ILE A 3 10.15 6.42 2.03
C ILE A 3 9.99 5.44 3.20
N ILE A 4 8.73 5.15 3.54
CA ILE A 4 8.35 4.10 4.48
C ILE A 4 7.90 2.88 3.66
N GLY A 5 8.70 1.82 3.63
CA GLY A 5 8.40 0.63 2.82
C GLY A 5 7.80 -0.53 3.59
N TRP A 6 8.08 -0.65 4.89
CA TRP A 6 7.77 -1.85 5.68
C TRP A 6 7.53 -1.52 7.16
N PRO A 7 6.90 -2.45 7.92
CA PRO A 7 6.76 -2.34 9.37
C PRO A 7 8.10 -2.02 10.06
N PRO A 8 8.12 -1.16 11.09
CA PRO A 8 6.96 -0.64 11.84
C PRO A 8 6.20 0.54 11.20
N TYR A 9 6.44 0.86 9.93
CA TYR A 9 5.83 2.00 9.21
C TYR A 9 6.14 3.37 9.85
N GLU A 10 7.36 3.53 10.35
CA GLU A 10 7.83 4.73 11.02
C GLU A 10 8.95 5.40 10.21
N LEU A 11 9.07 6.72 10.37
CA LEU A 11 10.16 7.51 9.77
C LEU A 11 10.59 8.61 10.74
N GLU A 12 11.88 8.64 11.04
CA GLU A 12 12.45 9.76 11.79
C GLU A 12 12.52 11.03 10.92
N ILE A 13 11.96 12.13 11.44
CA ILE A 13 11.90 13.43 10.76
C ILE A 13 12.49 14.57 11.58
N THR A 14 13.20 14.28 12.69
CA THR A 14 13.76 15.25 13.64
C THR A 14 14.47 16.42 12.95
N ASN A 15 15.32 16.11 11.97
CA ASN A 15 16.12 17.09 11.23
C ASN A 15 15.32 17.96 10.24
N ASN A 16 14.02 17.72 10.08
CA ASN A 16 13.13 18.45 9.18
C ASN A 16 12.07 19.28 9.92
N ILE A 17 12.01 19.18 11.24
CA ILE A 17 11.09 19.97 12.05
C ILE A 17 11.68 21.35 12.31
N VAL A 18 10.85 22.39 12.14
CA VAL A 18 11.18 23.77 12.50
C VAL A 18 10.31 24.25 13.65
N GLU A 19 10.76 25.28 14.37
CA GLU A 19 9.94 25.92 15.39
C GLU A 19 8.68 26.55 14.77
N GLY A 20 7.53 26.35 15.43
CA GLY A 20 6.25 26.88 14.99
C GLY A 20 5.50 25.94 14.05
N LYS A 21 4.96 26.49 12.95
CA LYS A 21 4.06 25.75 12.06
C LYS A 21 4.84 24.88 11.08
N ASN A 22 4.50 23.60 11.08
CA ASN A 22 5.00 22.61 10.12
C ASN A 22 3.84 22.13 9.24
N GLU A 23 4.12 21.80 7.99
CA GLU A 23 3.19 21.13 7.08
C GLU A 23 3.70 19.71 6.82
N ILE A 24 2.81 18.73 6.97
CA ILE A 24 3.14 17.32 6.80
C ILE A 24 2.27 16.76 5.68
N SER A 25 2.92 16.23 4.66
CA SER A 25 2.27 15.63 3.50
C SER A 25 2.71 14.17 3.37
N VAL A 26 1.74 13.27 3.32
CA VAL A 26 1.95 11.83 3.15
C VAL A 26 1.36 11.40 1.82
N ILE A 27 2.18 10.78 0.98
CA ILE A 27 1.74 10.18 -0.28
C ILE A 27 1.75 8.67 -0.10
N VAL A 28 0.58 8.05 -0.18
CA VAL A 28 0.43 6.60 -0.08
C VAL A 28 0.32 5.99 -1.47
N TYR A 29 1.14 4.98 -1.74
CA TYR A 29 1.10 4.22 -2.97
C TYR A 29 0.54 2.81 -2.68
N GLY A 30 -0.46 2.42 -3.45
CA GLY A 30 -0.89 1.02 -3.55
C GLY A 30 -0.15 0.28 -4.66
N SER A 31 -0.55 -0.97 -4.90
CA SER A 31 -0.09 -1.72 -6.07
C SER A 31 -1.18 -1.81 -7.14
N LEU A 32 -0.84 -2.34 -8.31
CA LEU A 32 -1.80 -2.64 -9.37
C LEU A 32 -2.64 -3.91 -9.09
N LYS A 33 -2.51 -4.55 -7.92
CA LYS A 33 -3.23 -5.79 -7.56
C LYS A 33 -4.75 -5.63 -7.65
N ASN A 34 -5.30 -4.52 -7.19
CA ASN A 34 -6.75 -4.30 -7.20
C ASN A 34 -7.26 -3.94 -8.60
N LEU A 35 -6.46 -3.23 -9.39
CA LEU A 35 -6.83 -2.77 -10.73
C LEU A 35 -6.69 -3.88 -11.77
N LEU A 36 -5.52 -4.50 -11.81
CA LEU A 36 -5.18 -5.52 -12.80
C LEU A 36 -5.37 -6.90 -12.18
N GLY A 37 -4.76 -7.09 -11.01
CA GLY A 37 -4.63 -8.39 -10.37
C GLY A 37 -4.17 -9.48 -11.34
N PRO A 38 -4.16 -10.74 -10.92
CA PRO A 38 -3.97 -11.85 -11.85
C PRO A 38 -5.34 -12.39 -12.26
N HIS A 39 -6.16 -11.53 -12.89
CA HIS A 39 -7.56 -11.83 -13.23
C HIS A 39 -8.40 -12.29 -12.03
N HIS A 40 -8.09 -11.80 -10.82
CA HIS A 40 -8.63 -12.26 -9.54
C HIS A 40 -8.52 -13.79 -9.29
N ASN A 41 -7.63 -14.47 -10.01
CA ASN A 41 -7.42 -15.91 -9.96
C ASN A 41 -6.22 -16.30 -9.10
N VAL A 42 -5.07 -15.63 -9.28
CA VAL A 42 -3.91 -15.81 -8.38
C VAL A 42 -4.04 -14.87 -7.19
N ARG A 43 -4.05 -15.47 -5.99
CA ARG A 43 -4.26 -14.77 -4.71
C ARG A 43 -2.99 -14.58 -3.88
N ASP A 44 -1.84 -15.02 -4.41
CA ASP A 44 -0.56 -14.86 -3.73
C ASP A 44 -0.24 -13.37 -3.53
N ARG A 45 0.32 -13.05 -2.36
CA ARG A 45 0.75 -11.69 -1.98
C ARG A 45 2.25 -11.51 -2.19
N GLY A 46 2.67 -10.26 -2.34
CA GLY A 46 4.08 -9.89 -2.51
C GLY A 46 4.47 -9.70 -3.98
N ILE A 47 4.86 -10.78 -4.66
CA ILE A 47 5.36 -10.68 -6.05
C ILE A 47 4.31 -11.15 -7.06
N VAL A 48 4.02 -10.28 -8.04
CA VAL A 48 3.19 -10.60 -9.21
C VAL A 48 4.08 -10.45 -10.44
N THR A 49 4.20 -11.50 -11.23
CA THR A 49 5.04 -11.53 -12.44
C THR A 49 4.18 -11.70 -13.67
N PRO A 50 4.71 -11.53 -14.90
CA PRO A 50 3.95 -11.83 -16.12
C PRO A 50 3.32 -13.23 -16.13
N TRP A 51 3.93 -14.21 -15.44
CA TRP A 51 3.37 -15.56 -15.33
C TRP A 51 2.07 -15.62 -14.51
N SER A 52 1.90 -14.72 -13.54
CA SER A 52 0.67 -14.62 -12.76
C SER A 52 -0.54 -14.30 -13.66
N PHE A 53 -0.31 -13.62 -14.80
CA PHE A 53 -1.34 -13.29 -15.80
C PHE A 53 -1.54 -14.38 -16.85
N LYS A 54 -0.76 -15.46 -16.83
CA LYS A 54 -0.85 -16.51 -17.86
C LYS A 54 -2.20 -17.23 -17.83
N TYR A 55 -2.80 -17.38 -16.65
CA TYR A 55 -4.02 -18.15 -16.46
C TYR A 55 -5.13 -17.25 -15.92
N ALA A 56 -6.15 -17.03 -16.75
CA ALA A 56 -7.40 -16.41 -16.36
C ALA A 56 -8.44 -17.49 -16.01
N PRO A 57 -9.41 -17.19 -15.12
CA PRO A 57 -10.51 -18.10 -14.86
C PRO A 57 -11.43 -18.14 -16.09
N GLU A 58 -12.04 -19.29 -16.36
CA GLU A 58 -12.94 -19.48 -17.51
C GLU A 58 -14.13 -18.50 -17.46
N LYS A 59 -14.60 -18.19 -16.25
CA LYS A 59 -15.58 -17.15 -15.97
C LYS A 59 -15.00 -16.20 -14.94
N GLN A 60 -15.15 -14.89 -15.18
CA GLN A 60 -14.74 -13.90 -14.19
C GLN A 60 -15.59 -14.07 -12.91
N PRO A 61 -14.96 -13.98 -11.73
CA PRO A 61 -15.68 -14.04 -10.47
C PRO A 61 -16.66 -12.87 -10.35
N ALA A 62 -17.66 -12.99 -9.46
CA ALA A 62 -18.46 -11.84 -9.10
C ALA A 62 -17.59 -10.82 -8.35
N GLY A 63 -17.95 -9.54 -8.39
CA GLY A 63 -17.18 -8.48 -7.72
C GLY A 63 -17.01 -8.70 -6.21
N LEU A 64 -17.96 -9.39 -5.56
CA LEU A 64 -17.88 -9.78 -4.15
C LEU A 64 -16.80 -10.83 -3.88
N ASP A 65 -16.40 -11.58 -4.90
CA ASP A 65 -15.38 -12.63 -4.83
C ASP A 65 -14.01 -12.12 -5.32
N TYR A 66 -13.88 -10.82 -5.61
CA TYR A 66 -12.62 -10.23 -6.03
C TYR A 66 -11.62 -10.25 -4.88
N ASP A 67 -10.43 -10.78 -5.19
CA ASP A 67 -9.30 -10.77 -4.28
C ASP A 67 -8.59 -9.41 -4.31
N LEU A 68 -8.97 -8.54 -3.36
CA LEU A 68 -8.49 -7.17 -3.21
C LEU A 68 -7.68 -7.00 -1.93
N ASP A 69 -6.79 -6.00 -1.93
CA ASP A 69 -6.04 -5.53 -0.78
C ASP A 69 -6.56 -4.17 -0.28
N GLY A 70 -6.41 -3.92 1.01
CA GLY A 70 -6.59 -2.59 1.58
C GLY A 70 -5.41 -1.69 1.19
N TYR A 71 -5.58 -0.86 0.16
CA TYR A 71 -4.62 0.18 -0.19
C TYR A 71 -5.10 1.54 0.29
N GLY A 72 -4.16 2.35 0.77
CA GLY A 72 -4.41 3.69 1.27
C GLY A 72 -3.89 3.85 2.69
N LEU A 73 -4.21 4.99 3.28
CA LEU A 73 -3.98 5.25 4.69
C LEU A 73 -5.15 4.65 5.47
N LEU A 74 -4.98 3.42 5.97
CA LEU A 74 -6.06 2.67 6.62
C LEU A 74 -6.32 3.13 8.06
N ASP A 75 -5.30 3.67 8.71
CA ASP A 75 -5.34 4.23 10.06
C ASP A 75 -4.76 5.64 10.07
N GLU A 76 -5.11 6.44 11.07
CA GLU A 76 -4.53 7.78 11.24
C GLU A 76 -3.01 7.72 11.40
N PHE A 77 -2.27 8.60 10.74
CA PHE A 77 -0.85 8.77 11.02
C PHE A 77 -0.66 9.72 12.20
N GLN A 78 0.38 9.46 12.99
CA GLN A 78 0.71 10.26 14.15
C GLN A 78 2.12 10.81 14.02
N VAL A 79 2.32 12.00 14.60
CA VAL A 79 3.64 12.60 14.80
C VAL A 79 3.80 12.79 16.29
N PHE A 80 4.85 12.19 16.84
CA PHE A 80 5.15 12.23 18.27
C PHE A 80 6.64 12.41 18.48
N GLU A 81 6.98 12.94 19.64
CA GLU A 81 8.35 13.03 20.11
C GLU A 81 8.71 11.72 20.84
N MET A 82 9.83 11.11 20.45
CA MET A 82 10.38 9.98 21.20
C MET A 82 11.09 10.49 22.46
N LYS A 83 10.84 9.82 23.59
CA LYS A 83 11.51 10.09 24.87
C LYS A 83 12.87 9.41 24.97
#